data_AF-A0A4Q4WE26-F1
#
_entry.id   AF-A0A4Q4WE26-F1
#
_cell.length_a   1.000
_cell.length_b   1.000
_cell.length_c   1.000
_cell.angle_alpha   90.00
_cell.angle_beta   90.00
_cell.angle_gamma   90.00
#
_symmetry.space_group_name_H-M   'P 1'
#
loop_
_entity.id
_entity.type
_entity.pdbx_description
1 polymer ?
#
loop_
_entity_poly.entity_id
_entity_poly.type
_entity_poly.pdbx_seq_one_letter_code
_entity_poly.pdbx_strand_id
1 'polypeptide(L)'
;MGDPLSVTASVISILQLAAKTTQYCKDFKDGSTDRIRLRDELRSATCLLEMLKDRIEDVNDMNADTSALRPASIEALKRPDGPLFHFQQMLEEIVAKLAPQGSRGRLKQHVTWPFDKKEIAELLASLERCKSHISLAMQNDLAYEPCC
;
A
#
# COMPACT_ATOMS: atom_id res chain seq x y z
N MET A 1 8.41 19.09 9.77
CA MET A 1 7.05 18.87 9.23
C MET A 1 7.24 18.34 7.82
N GLY A 2 6.88 17.08 7.56
CA GLY A 2 6.97 16.53 6.20
C GLY A 2 5.88 17.15 5.34
N ASP A 3 6.18 17.35 4.06
CA ASP A 3 5.17 17.75 3.08
C ASP A 3 4.07 16.67 3.03
N PRO A 4 2.81 16.99 3.35
CA PRO A 4 1.70 16.05 3.30
C PRO A 4 1.44 15.48 1.89
N LEU A 5 2.03 16.13 0.87
CA LEU A 5 1.98 15.74 -0.55
C LEU A 5 3.26 15.04 -1.03
N SER A 6 4.21 14.73 -0.14
CA SER A 6 5.42 13.99 -0.51
C SER A 6 5.12 12.51 -0.76
N VAL A 7 5.88 11.89 -1.68
CA VAL A 7 5.78 10.44 -1.95
C VAL A 7 5.94 9.64 -0.65
N THR A 8 6.89 10.03 0.20
CA THR A 8 7.14 9.40 1.51
C THR A 8 5.92 9.46 2.41
N ALA A 9 5.23 10.61 2.51
CA ALA A 9 4.02 10.73 3.33
C ALA A 9 2.91 9.78 2.83
N SER A 10 2.68 9.72 1.51
CA SER A 10 1.71 8.78 0.94
C SER A 10 2.06 7.32 1.22
N VAL A 11 3.33 6.94 1.08
CA VAL A 11 3.80 5.58 1.39
C VAL A 11 3.57 5.23 2.86
N ILE A 12 3.89 6.14 3.79
CA ILE A 12 3.64 5.95 5.22
C ILE A 12 2.14 5.77 5.51
N SER A 13 1.28 6.60 4.91
CA SER A 13 -0.18 6.46 5.06
C SER A 13 -0.69 5.11 4.58
N ILE A 14 -0.19 4.62 3.44
CA ILE A 14 -0.56 3.29 2.91
C ILE A 14 -0.04 2.18 3.83
N LEU A 15 1.18 2.28 4.35
CA LEU A 15 1.73 1.32 5.31
C LEU A 15 0.86 1.21 6.58
N GLN A 16 0.40 2.34 7.12
CA GLN A 16 -0.49 2.39 8.28
C GLN A 16 -1.84 1.72 7.96
N LEU A 17 -2.42 1.99 6.79
CA LEU A 17 -3.65 1.35 6.34
C LEU A 17 -3.48 -0.17 6.14
N ALA A 18 -2.36 -0.62 5.58
CA ALA A 18 -2.07 -2.04 5.38
C ALA A 18 -1.92 -2.78 6.71
N ALA A 19 -1.26 -2.16 7.70
CA ALA A 19 -1.15 -2.70 9.05
C ALA A 19 -2.53 -2.82 9.73
N LYS A 20 -3.36 -1.76 9.64
CA LYS A 20 -4.72 -1.74 10.17
C LYS A 20 -5.61 -2.80 9.52
N THR A 21 -5.55 -2.91 8.19
CA THR A 21 -6.27 -3.92 7.41
C THR A 21 -5.87 -5.33 7.85
N THR A 22 -4.56 -5.57 7.97
CA THR A 22 -4.02 -6.85 8.42
C THR A 22 -4.49 -7.20 9.83
N GLN A 23 -4.60 -6.21 10.72
CA GLN A 23 -5.15 -6.40 12.06
C GLN A 23 -6.62 -6.81 12.00
N TYR A 24 -7.47 -6.08 11.29
CA TYR A 24 -8.89 -6.44 11.19
C TYR A 24 -9.12 -7.80 10.54
N CYS A 25 -8.31 -8.16 9.53
CA CYS A 25 -8.37 -9.50 8.97
C CYS A 25 -8.19 -10.58 10.05
N LYS A 26 -7.37 -10.39 11.08
CA LYS A 26 -7.17 -11.39 12.15
C LYS A 26 -8.41 -11.59 13.02
N ASP A 27 -9.30 -10.61 13.08
CA ASP A 27 -10.47 -10.63 13.97
C ASP A 27 -11.61 -11.50 13.41
N PHE A 28 -11.63 -11.77 12.10
CA PHE A 28 -12.65 -12.61 11.46
C PHE A 28 -12.38 -14.10 11.65
N LYS A 29 -13.41 -14.93 11.90
CA LYS A 29 -13.27 -16.40 12.03
C LYS A 29 -13.46 -17.17 10.71
N ASP A 30 -14.42 -16.78 9.88
CA ASP A 30 -14.70 -17.42 8.58
C ASP A 30 -13.84 -16.84 7.44
N GLY A 31 -14.07 -17.31 6.21
CA GLY A 31 -13.38 -16.78 5.01
C GLY A 31 -11.89 -17.12 4.96
N SER A 32 -11.49 -18.26 5.54
CA SER A 32 -10.08 -18.57 5.83
C SER A 32 -9.16 -18.42 4.63
N THR A 33 -9.51 -18.94 3.46
CA THR A 33 -8.68 -18.86 2.25
C THR A 33 -8.53 -17.44 1.73
N ASP A 34 -9.63 -16.71 1.54
CA ASP A 34 -9.61 -15.36 0.97
C ASP A 34 -8.98 -14.35 1.93
N ARG A 35 -9.23 -14.50 3.23
CA ARG A 35 -8.57 -13.73 4.29
C ARG A 35 -7.06 -14.00 4.35
N ILE A 36 -6.62 -15.26 4.17
CA ILE A 36 -5.19 -15.60 4.12
C ILE A 36 -4.56 -14.95 2.89
N ARG A 37 -5.18 -15.09 1.71
CA ARG A 37 -4.71 -14.46 0.46
C ARG A 37 -4.58 -12.95 0.60
N LEU A 38 -5.61 -12.27 1.11
CA LEU A 38 -5.54 -10.82 1.33
C LEU A 38 -4.41 -10.44 2.28
N ARG A 39 -4.21 -11.19 3.38
CA ARG A 39 -3.09 -10.95 4.31
C ARG A 39 -1.73 -11.15 3.66
N ASP A 40 -1.58 -12.15 2.79
CA ASP A 40 -0.33 -12.42 2.10
C ASP A 40 -0.03 -11.34 1.06
N GLU A 41 -1.04 -10.89 0.33
CA GLU A 41 -0.92 -9.74 -0.58
C GLU A 41 -0.58 -8.45 0.15
N LEU A 42 -1.20 -8.18 1.31
CA LEU A 42 -0.88 -7.02 2.13
C LEU A 42 0.56 -7.07 2.66
N ARG A 43 1.07 -8.24 3.05
CA ARG A 43 2.47 -8.41 3.46
C ARG A 43 3.44 -8.14 2.31
N SER A 44 3.14 -8.68 1.12
CA SER A 44 3.92 -8.43 -0.08
C SER A 44 3.95 -6.93 -0.41
N ALA A 45 2.80 -6.25 -0.31
CA ALA A 45 2.68 -4.81 -0.49
C ALA A 45 3.47 -4.02 0.56
N THR A 46 3.35 -4.36 1.84
CA THR A 46 4.14 -3.73 2.92
C THR A 46 5.63 -3.82 2.62
N CYS A 47 6.14 -5.01 2.26
CA CYS A 47 7.55 -5.19 1.92
C CYS A 47 7.99 -4.26 0.77
N LEU A 48 7.22 -4.21 -0.33
CA LEU A 48 7.52 -3.35 -1.47
C LEU A 48 7.48 -1.85 -1.11
N LEU A 49 6.53 -1.44 -0.28
CA LEU A 49 6.38 -0.05 0.16
C LEU A 49 7.51 0.39 1.11
N GLU A 50 7.96 -0.49 2.00
CA GLU A 50 9.15 -0.23 2.84
C GLU A 50 10.39 -0.09 1.95
N MET A 51 10.59 -0.97 0.96
CA MET A 51 11.69 -0.83 0.00
C MET A 51 11.63 0.49 -0.78
N LEU A 52 10.43 0.94 -1.18
CA LEU A 52 10.25 2.23 -1.83
C LEU A 52 10.61 3.38 -0.88
N LYS A 53 10.16 3.32 0.37
CA LYS A 53 10.46 4.33 1.40
C LYS A 53 11.96 4.43 1.64
N ASP A 54 12.64 3.30 1.89
CA ASP A 54 14.08 3.25 2.15
C ASP A 54 14.84 3.87 0.98
N ARG A 55 14.46 3.54 -0.26
CA ARG A 55 15.09 4.12 -1.45
C ARG A 55 14.88 5.63 -1.58
N ILE A 56 13.71 6.13 -1.20
CA ILE A 56 13.41 7.56 -1.20
C ILE A 56 14.27 8.29 -0.15
N GLU A 57 14.49 7.66 1.00
CA GLU A 57 15.33 8.15 2.09
C GLU A 57 16.81 8.14 1.69
N ASP A 58 17.31 7.05 1.11
CA ASP A 58 18.68 6.96 0.58
C ASP A 58 18.98 8.07 -0.44
N VAL A 59 18.06 8.32 -1.38
CA VAL A 59 18.19 9.42 -2.36
C VAL A 59 18.22 10.79 -1.67
N ASN A 60 17.52 10.96 -0.56
CA ASN A 60 17.49 12.22 0.18
C ASN A 60 18.79 12.45 0.96
N ASP A 61 19.34 11.40 1.56
CA ASP A 61 20.57 11.47 2.35
C ASP A 61 21.82 11.68 1.49
N MET A 62 21.83 11.17 0.25
CA MET A 62 22.92 11.37 -0.71
C MET A 62 22.92 12.76 -1.37
N ASN A 63 21.83 13.52 -1.30
CA ASN A 63 21.59 14.73 -2.11
C ASN A 63 21.38 16.02 -1.29
N ALA A 64 22.34 16.40 -0.43
CA ALA A 64 22.31 17.74 0.18
C ALA A 64 22.51 18.88 -0.86
N ASP A 65 23.11 18.62 -2.03
CA ASP A 65 23.40 19.61 -3.09
C ASP A 65 22.71 19.34 -4.44
N THR A 66 22.00 18.22 -4.59
CA THR A 66 21.46 17.70 -5.87
C THR A 66 19.98 17.29 -5.79
N SER A 67 19.17 18.07 -5.05
CA SER A 67 17.71 17.94 -4.96
C SER A 67 16.97 17.86 -6.33
N ALA A 68 17.65 18.09 -7.45
CA ALA A 68 17.10 18.02 -8.81
C ALA A 68 17.00 16.59 -9.40
N LEU A 69 17.56 15.56 -8.77
CA LEU A 69 17.64 14.19 -9.33
C LEU A 69 16.73 13.17 -8.62
N ARG A 70 15.61 13.61 -8.01
CA ARG A 70 14.54 12.66 -7.65
C ARG A 70 14.09 11.96 -8.94
N PRO A 71 14.20 10.63 -9.06
CA PRO A 71 13.89 9.97 -10.31
C PRO A 71 12.44 10.23 -10.73
N ALA A 72 12.25 10.65 -11.98
CA ALA A 72 10.95 11.08 -12.50
C ALA A 72 9.87 9.98 -12.38
N SER A 73 10.28 8.71 -12.33
CA SER A 73 9.36 7.59 -12.19
C SER A 73 8.79 7.47 -10.77
N ILE A 74 9.58 7.75 -9.71
CA ILE A 74 9.09 7.81 -8.32
C ILE A 74 8.13 8.99 -8.14
N GLU A 75 8.43 10.15 -8.71
CA GLU A 75 7.51 11.29 -8.66
C GLU A 75 6.22 11.03 -9.46
N ALA A 76 6.25 10.18 -10.49
CA ALA A 76 5.05 9.78 -11.22
C ALA A 76 4.07 8.95 -10.35
N LEU A 77 4.56 8.29 -9.29
CA LEU A 77 3.72 7.47 -8.40
C LEU A 77 2.67 8.28 -7.63
N LYS A 78 2.95 9.56 -7.35
CA LYS A 78 2.06 10.47 -6.60
C LYS A 78 1.20 11.37 -7.47
N ARG A 79 1.21 11.18 -8.81
CA ARG A 79 0.33 11.96 -9.69
C ARG A 79 -1.13 11.82 -9.24
N PRO A 80 -2.00 12.81 -9.52
CA PRO A 80 -3.44 12.63 -9.40
C PRO A 80 -3.86 11.35 -10.12
N ASP A 81 -4.68 10.53 -9.47
CA ASP A 81 -5.08 9.21 -9.96
C ASP A 81 -3.88 8.27 -10.26
N GLY A 82 -2.77 8.48 -9.54
CA GLY A 82 -1.55 7.67 -9.63
C GLY A 82 -1.67 6.35 -8.86
N PRO A 83 -0.66 5.46 -8.98
CA PRO A 83 -0.64 4.18 -8.28
C PRO A 83 -0.79 4.30 -6.76
N LEU A 84 -0.15 5.29 -6.11
CA LEU A 84 -0.25 5.46 -4.66
C LEU A 84 -1.63 5.94 -4.22
N PHE A 85 -2.24 6.83 -4.99
CA PHE A 85 -3.61 7.30 -4.74
C PHE A 85 -4.60 6.14 -4.79
N HIS A 86 -4.56 5.35 -5.86
CA HIS A 86 -5.42 4.17 -6.01
C HIS A 86 -5.15 3.12 -4.91
N PHE A 87 -3.89 2.89 -4.55
CA PHE A 87 -3.55 1.99 -3.46
C PHE A 87 -4.22 2.44 -2.15
N GLN A 88 -4.04 3.71 -1.80
CA GLN A 88 -4.59 4.28 -0.58
C GLN A 88 -6.11 4.15 -0.54
N GLN A 89 -6.80 4.57 -1.61
CA GLN A 89 -8.26 4.51 -1.69
C GLN A 89 -8.78 3.07 -1.51
N MET A 90 -8.16 2.10 -2.19
CA MET A 90 -8.55 0.69 -2.05
C MET A 90 -8.38 0.20 -0.61
N LEU A 91 -7.28 0.53 0.07
CA LEU A 91 -7.11 0.12 1.46
C LEU A 91 -8.10 0.82 2.39
N GLU A 92 -8.44 2.08 2.15
CA GLU A 92 -9.48 2.79 2.90
C GLU A 92 -10.84 2.11 2.75
N GLU A 93 -11.21 1.69 1.54
CA GLU A 93 -12.44 0.94 1.26
C GLU A 93 -12.44 -0.43 1.96
N ILE A 94 -11.32 -1.16 1.92
CA ILE A 94 -11.17 -2.44 2.63
C ILE A 94 -11.29 -2.23 4.15
N VAL A 95 -10.63 -1.20 4.69
CA VAL A 95 -10.70 -0.84 6.12
C VAL A 95 -12.13 -0.50 6.51
N ALA A 96 -12.87 0.27 5.70
CA ALA A 96 -14.25 0.63 5.98
C ALA A 96 -15.18 -0.59 6.03
N LYS A 97 -14.94 -1.61 5.20
CA LYS A 97 -15.68 -2.87 5.21
C LYS A 97 -15.30 -3.79 6.36
N LEU A 98 -14.03 -3.84 6.72
CA LEU A 98 -13.52 -4.70 7.80
C LEU A 98 -13.70 -4.09 9.20
N ALA A 99 -13.87 -2.78 9.30
CA ALA A 99 -14.00 -2.08 10.57
C ALA A 99 -15.23 -2.58 11.36
N PRO A 100 -15.13 -2.64 12.70
CA PRO A 100 -16.26 -3.03 13.53
C PRO A 100 -17.44 -2.07 13.37
N GLN A 101 -18.57 -2.55 12.86
CA GLN A 101 -19.79 -1.77 12.70
C GLN A 101 -20.63 -1.80 14.00
N GLY A 102 -20.34 -0.90 14.95
CA GLY A 102 -21.26 -0.53 16.04
C GLY A 102 -20.85 -0.84 17.49
N SER A 103 -21.29 0.03 18.41
CA SER A 103 -20.93 0.08 19.85
C SER A 103 -21.68 -0.90 20.77
N ARG A 104 -22.35 -1.94 20.25
CA ARG A 104 -23.16 -2.85 21.07
C ARG A 104 -22.79 -4.31 20.85
N GLY A 105 -21.99 -4.85 21.77
CA GLY A 105 -21.76 -6.28 21.93
C GLY A 105 -20.46 -6.76 21.30
N ARG A 106 -19.37 -6.55 22.04
CA ARG A 106 -17.95 -6.82 21.73
C ARG A 106 -17.60 -8.28 21.36
N LEU A 107 -18.56 -9.16 21.07
CA LEU A 107 -18.31 -10.61 20.92
C LEU A 107 -18.98 -11.32 19.73
N LYS A 108 -19.84 -10.67 18.92
CA LYS A 108 -20.53 -11.37 17.82
C LYS A 108 -20.30 -10.82 16.40
N GLN A 109 -19.55 -9.73 16.22
CA GLN A 109 -19.54 -9.00 14.95
C GLN A 109 -18.50 -9.45 13.90
N HIS A 110 -17.47 -10.21 14.26
CA HIS A 110 -16.42 -10.64 13.32
C HIS A 110 -16.49 -12.15 13.02
N VAL A 111 -17.69 -12.69 12.78
CA VAL A 111 -17.79 -14.10 12.36
C VAL A 111 -17.75 -14.17 10.84
N THR A 112 -18.58 -13.38 10.17
CA THR A 112 -18.79 -13.47 8.73
C THR A 112 -17.87 -12.54 7.95
N TRP A 113 -17.10 -13.11 7.03
CA TRP A 113 -16.27 -12.38 6.08
C TRP A 113 -17.14 -11.44 5.21
N PRO A 114 -16.82 -10.13 5.09
CA PRO A 114 -17.73 -9.17 4.47
C PRO A 114 -17.65 -9.09 2.95
N PHE A 115 -16.70 -9.80 2.32
CA PHE A 115 -16.51 -9.76 0.86
C PHE A 115 -17.10 -11.02 0.23
N ASP A 116 -17.75 -10.84 -0.92
CA ASP A 116 -18.04 -11.96 -1.80
C ASP A 116 -16.81 -12.36 -2.64
N LYS A 117 -16.91 -13.49 -3.35
CA LYS A 117 -15.80 -14.05 -4.14
C LYS A 117 -15.37 -13.15 -5.30
N LYS A 118 -16.31 -12.45 -5.94
CA LYS A 118 -16.01 -11.56 -7.06
C LYS A 118 -15.31 -10.33 -6.53
N GLU A 119 -15.85 -9.74 -5.48
CA GLU A 119 -15.31 -8.55 -4.86
C GLU A 119 -13.87 -8.76 -4.37
N ILE A 120 -13.61 -9.84 -3.63
CA ILE A 120 -12.26 -10.09 -3.13
C ILE A 120 -11.27 -10.38 -4.28
N ALA A 121 -11.71 -11.03 -5.35
CA ALA A 121 -10.85 -11.27 -6.52
C ALA A 121 -10.49 -9.96 -7.23
N GLU A 122 -11.45 -9.03 -7.38
CA GLU A 122 -11.22 -7.71 -7.97
C GLU A 122 -10.27 -6.86 -7.11
N LEU A 123 -10.42 -6.91 -5.78
CA LEU A 123 -9.53 -6.25 -4.83
C LEU A 123 -8.09 -6.79 -4.92
N LEU A 124 -7.92 -8.12 -4.91
CA LEU A 124 -6.61 -8.76 -5.02
C LEU A 124 -5.93 -8.41 -6.36
N ALA A 125 -6.67 -8.45 -7.46
CA ALA A 125 -6.14 -8.09 -8.78
C ALA A 125 -5.71 -6.61 -8.84
N SER A 126 -6.43 -5.72 -8.16
CA SER A 126 -6.13 -4.29 -8.14
C SER A 126 -4.93 -3.96 -7.24
N LEU A 127 -4.79 -4.67 -6.10
CA LEU A 127 -3.58 -4.62 -5.27
C LEU A 127 -2.34 -5.07 -6.04
N GLU A 128 -2.42 -6.18 -6.77
CA GLU A 128 -1.32 -6.68 -7.59
C GLU A 128 -0.92 -5.69 -8.68
N ARG A 129 -1.91 -5.07 -9.35
CA ARG A 129 -1.65 -4.02 -10.35
C ARG A 129 -0.92 -2.82 -9.74
N CYS A 130 -1.31 -2.37 -8.56
CA CYS A 130 -0.65 -1.25 -7.89
C CYS A 130 0.79 -1.59 -7.49
N LYS A 131 1.02 -2.79 -6.94
CA LYS A 131 2.38 -3.28 -6.64
C LYS A 131 3.24 -3.35 -7.91
N SER A 132 2.68 -3.88 -9.01
CA SER A 132 3.38 -3.96 -10.29
C SER A 132 3.81 -2.57 -10.79
N HIS A 133 2.93 -1.55 -10.73
CA HIS A 133 3.29 -0.18 -11.09
C HIS A 133 4.41 0.40 -10.22
N ILE A 134 4.34 0.18 -8.90
CA ILE A 134 5.38 0.64 -7.96
C ILE A 134 6.71 -0.04 -8.27
N SER A 135 6.71 -1.36 -8.48
CA SER A 135 7.91 -2.12 -8.82
C SER A 135 8.54 -1.66 -10.13
N LEU A 136 7.72 -1.39 -11.16
CA LEU A 136 8.19 -0.87 -12.44
C LEU A 136 8.84 0.52 -12.31
N ALA A 137 8.26 1.42 -11.50
CA ALA A 137 8.88 2.71 -11.22
C ALA A 137 10.25 2.52 -10.55
N MET A 138 10.31 1.71 -9.49
CA MET A 138 11.57 1.41 -8.81
C MET A 138 12.63 0.83 -9.74
N GLN A 139 12.25 -0.05 -10.68
CA GLN A 139 13.16 -0.63 -11.67
C GLN A 139 13.61 0.37 -12.73
N ASN A 140 12.73 1.27 -13.19
CA ASN A 140 13.05 2.24 -14.24
C ASN A 140 14.17 3.19 -13.81
N ASP A 141 14.19 3.56 -12.53
CA ASP A 141 15.23 4.42 -11.97
C ASP A 141 16.62 3.75 -11.90
N LEU A 142 16.73 2.42 -12.05
CA LEU A 142 18.01 1.73 -12.14
C LEU A 142 18.70 1.92 -13.51
N ALA A 143 17.98 2.42 -14.53
CA ALA A 143 18.53 2.61 -15.87
C ALA A 143 19.45 3.85 -16.02
N TYR A 144 19.66 4.59 -14.93
CA TYR A 144 20.51 5.79 -14.89
C TYR A 144 21.76 5.57 -14.00
N GLU A 145 22.37 4.39 -14.05
CA GLU A 145 23.79 4.30 -13.67
C GLU A 145 24.63 4.83 -14.83
N PRO A 146 25.36 5.95 -14.67
CA PRO A 146 26.36 6.32 -15.66
C PRO A 146 27.41 5.21 -15.66
N CYS A 147 27.58 4.53 -16.79
CA CYS A 147 28.69 3.59 -16.96
C CYS A 147 29.99 4.30 -16.59
N CYS A 148 30.66 3.82 -15.55
CA CYS A 148 32.05 4.18 -15.23
C CYS A 148 32.99 3.67 -16.32
#